data_AF-A0A5S3PVE3-F1
#
_entry.id   AF-A0A5S3PVE3-F1
#
_cell.length_a   1.000
_cell.length_b   1.000
_cell.length_c   1.000
_cell.angle_alpha   90.00
_cell.angle_beta   90.00
_cell.angle_gamma   90.00
#
_symmetry.space_group_name_H-M   'P 1'
#
loop_
_entity.id
_entity.type
_entity.pdbx_description
1 polymer ?
#
loop_
_entity_poly.entity_id
_entity_poly.type
_entity_poly.pdbx_seq_one_letter_code
_entity_poly.pdbx_strand_id
1 'polypeptide(L)' 'MISCEKAAIICNKTQYDEASFMEKLKLRYHLFMCKTCSAFTKKNTEFTTLCQKANLQSLSEAEKLKMKEQLQGKH' A
#
# COMPACT_ATOMS: atom_id res chain seq x y z
N MET A 1 -3.90 5.58 -22.84
CA MET A 1 -3.51 4.36 -22.08
C MET A 1 -2.18 4.63 -21.38
N ILE A 2 -2.00 4.27 -20.11
CA ILE A 2 -0.70 4.41 -19.40
C ILE A 2 0.16 3.16 -19.62
N SER A 3 1.48 3.27 -19.45
CA SER A 3 2.38 2.10 -19.50
C SER A 3 2.17 1.16 -18.31
N CYS A 4 2.60 -0.09 -18.45
CA CYS A 4 2.54 -1.07 -17.36
C CYS A 4 3.37 -0.65 -16.14
N GLU A 5 4.55 -0.02 -16.32
CA GLU A 5 5.34 0.49 -15.19
C GLU A 5 4.58 1.59 -14.45
N LYS A 6 3.96 2.51 -15.20
CA LYS A 6 3.17 3.58 -14.60
C LYS A 6 1.91 3.04 -13.91
N ALA A 7 1.29 2.00 -14.46
CA ALA A 7 0.17 1.32 -13.82
C ALA A 7 0.60 0.65 -12.51
N ALA A 8 1.77 0.01 -12.46
CA ALA A 8 2.32 -0.58 -11.24
C ALA A 8 2.58 0.49 -10.16
N ILE A 9 3.16 1.63 -10.52
CA ILE A 9 3.38 2.76 -9.60
C ILE A 9 2.05 3.28 -9.06
N ILE A 10 1.05 3.51 -9.91
CA ILE A 10 -0.27 4.00 -9.49
C ILE A 10 -1.01 2.97 -8.62
N CYS A 11 -0.85 1.67 -8.91
CA CYS A 11 -1.38 0.59 -8.10
C CYS A 11 -0.80 0.63 -6.67
N ASN A 12 0.51 0.81 -6.53
CA ASN A 12 1.16 0.99 -5.22
C ASN A 12 0.65 2.25 -4.52
N LYS A 13 0.61 3.40 -5.19
CA LYS A 13 0.03 4.63 -4.62
C LYS A 13 -1.41 4.43 -4.15
N THR A 14 -2.21 3.68 -4.89
CA THR A 14 -3.61 3.40 -4.52
C THR A 14 -3.70 2.58 -3.24
N GLN A 15 -2.76 1.67 -2.99
CA GLN A 15 -2.69 0.85 -1.78
C GLN A 15 -2.43 1.68 -0.52
N TYR A 16 -1.63 2.73 -0.62
CA TYR A 16 -1.29 3.64 0.49
C TYR A 16 -2.17 4.90 0.53
N ASP A 17 -3.25 4.92 -0.26
CA ASP A 17 -4.14 6.07 -0.47
C ASP A 17 -3.45 7.39 -0.89
N GLU A 18 -2.33 7.26 -1.59
CA GLU A 18 -1.54 8.38 -2.14
C GLU A 18 -1.92 8.72 -3.58
N ALA A 19 -2.76 7.89 -4.22
CA ALA A 19 -3.17 8.09 -5.61
C ALA A 19 -4.26 9.15 -5.75
N SER A 20 -4.06 10.10 -6.66
CA SER A 20 -5.09 11.07 -7.03
C SER A 20 -6.28 10.41 -7.75
N PHE A 21 -7.44 11.08 -7.74
CA PHE A 21 -8.65 10.59 -8.42
C PHE A 21 -8.41 10.30 -9.92
N MET A 22 -7.67 11.18 -10.61
CA MET A 22 -7.36 11.02 -12.02
C MET A 22 -6.40 9.85 -12.30
N GLU A 23 -5.46 9.59 -11.39
CA GLU A 23 -4.60 8.39 -11.46
C GLU A 23 -5.43 7.12 -11.27
N LYS A 24 -6.35 7.09 -10.29
CA LYS A 24 -7.25 5.96 -10.05
C LYS A 24 -8.12 5.66 -11.28
N LEU A 25 -8.64 6.69 -11.97
CA LEU A 25 -9.43 6.51 -13.20
C LEU A 25 -8.59 5.94 -14.36
N LYS A 26 -7.38 6.49 -14.58
CA LYS A 26 -6.45 6.00 -15.61
C LYS A 26 -6.02 4.55 -15.36
N LEU A 27 -5.80 4.19 -14.10
CA LEU A 27 -5.50 2.82 -13.69
C LEU A 27 -6.67 1.91 -14.04
N ARG A 28 -7.91 2.23 -13.62
CA ARG A 28 -9.09 1.40 -13.94
C ARG A 28 -9.23 1.11 -15.44
N TYR A 29 -9.05 2.12 -16.28
CA TYR A 29 -9.06 1.94 -17.74
C TYR A 29 -7.96 0.98 -18.21
N HIS A 30 -6.73 1.11 -17.68
CA HIS A 30 -5.63 0.22 -18.04
C HIS A 30 -5.87 -1.22 -17.58
N LEU A 31 -6.41 -1.43 -16.38
CA LEU A 31 -6.72 -2.76 -15.84
C LEU A 31 -7.79 -3.50 -16.66
N PHE A 32 -8.70 -2.76 -17.30
CA PHE A 32 -9.69 -3.36 -18.21
C PHE A 32 -9.04 -3.99 -19.45
N MET A 33 -7.94 -3.40 -19.94
CA MET A 33 -7.28 -3.82 -21.19
C MET A 33 -6.04 -4.70 -20.96
N CYS A 34 -5.42 -4.63 -19.78
CA CYS A 34 -4.21 -5.37 -19.45
C CYS A 34 -4.47 -6.42 -18.37
N LYS A 35 -4.58 -7.70 -18.79
CA LYS A 35 -4.79 -8.83 -17.87
C LYS A 35 -3.67 -8.99 -16.84
N THR A 36 -2.43 -8.73 -17.22
CA THR A 36 -1.27 -8.81 -16.33
C THR A 36 -1.36 -7.81 -15.19
N CYS A 37 -1.65 -6.55 -15.50
CA CYS A 37 -1.82 -5.52 -14.48
C CYS A 37 -3.09 -5.77 -13.64
N SER A 38 -4.17 -6.29 -14.24
CA SER A 38 -5.36 -6.72 -13.49
C SER A 38 -5.04 -7.81 -12.46
N ALA A 39 -4.28 -8.83 -12.86
CA ALA A 39 -3.83 -9.89 -11.95
C ALA A 39 -2.91 -9.36 -10.84
N PHE A 40 -1.97 -8.46 -11.19
CA PHE A 40 -1.09 -7.80 -10.22
C PHE A 40 -1.89 -6.98 -9.20
N THR A 41 -2.79 -6.11 -9.66
CA THR A 41 -3.65 -5.30 -8.77
C THR A 41 -4.49 -6.19 -7.88
N LYS A 42 -5.09 -7.26 -8.41
CA LYS A 42 -5.87 -8.22 -7.60
C LYS A 42 -5.04 -8.83 -6.47
N LYS A 43 -3.83 -9.34 -6.78
CA LYS A 43 -2.93 -9.91 -5.77
C LYS A 43 -2.50 -8.88 -4.73
N ASN A 44 -2.22 -7.64 -5.14
CA ASN A 44 -1.81 -6.59 -4.22
C ASN A 44 -2.96 -6.17 -3.27
N THR A 45 -4.19 -6.08 -3.79
CA THR A 45 -5.38 -5.83 -2.98
C THR A 45 -5.62 -6.97 -1.98
N GLU A 46 -5.53 -8.22 -2.42
CA GLU A 46 -5.67 -9.40 -1.55
C GLU A 46 -4.65 -9.39 -0.41
N PHE A 47 -3.38 -9.12 -0.71
CA PHE A 47 -2.33 -8.98 0.30
C PHE A 47 -2.68 -7.91 1.35
N THR A 48 -3.11 -6.74 0.90
CA THR A 48 -3.53 -5.64 1.80
C THR A 48 -4.69 -6.06 2.70
N THR A 49 -5.70 -6.74 2.13
CA THR A 49 -6.84 -7.26 2.89
C THR A 49 -6.40 -8.30 3.92
N LEU A 50 -5.46 -9.18 3.59
CA LEU A 50 -4.92 -10.16 4.55
C LEU A 50 -4.19 -9.48 5.70
N CYS A 51 -3.36 -8.46 5.43
CA CYS A 51 -2.71 -7.66 6.47
C CYS A 51 -3.72 -6.97 7.39
N GLN A 52 -4.80 -6.41 6.84
CA GLN A 52 -5.88 -5.80 7.62
C GLN A 52 -6.61 -6.85 8.48
N LYS A 53 -6.90 -8.03 7.92
CA LYS A 53 -7.55 -9.14 8.65
C LYS A 53 -6.68 -9.72 9.76
N ALA A 54 -5.36 -9.73 9.57
CA ALA A 54 -4.41 -10.18 10.59
C ALA A 54 -4.38 -9.27 11.83
N ASN A 55 -5.08 -8.13 11.80
CA ASN A 55 -5.16 -7.15 12.88
C ASN A 55 -3.77 -6.80 13.43
N LEU A 56 -2.85 -6.51 12.51
CA LEU A 56 -1.45 -6.20 12.84
C LEU A 56 -1.42 -5.03 13.81
N GLN A 57 -1.03 -5.31 15.05
CA GLN A 57 -0.85 -4.27 16.06
C GLN A 57 0.54 -3.65 15.87
N SER A 58 0.56 -2.39 15.49
CA SER A 58 1.77 -1.58 15.49
C SER A 58 1.87 -0.81 16.80
N LEU A 59 3.11 -0.61 17.26
CA LEU A 59 3.38 0.30 18.38
C LEU A 59 2.94 1.71 17.97
N SER A 60 2.20 2.38 18.83
CA SER A 60 1.96 3.82 18.72
C SER A 60 3.27 4.60 18.83
N GLU A 61 3.30 5.82 18.31
CA GLU A 61 4.48 6.69 18.44
C GLU A 61 4.88 6.91 19.90
N ALA A 62 3.91 6.99 20.81
CA ALA A 62 4.17 7.10 22.25
C ALA A 62 4.83 5.84 22.83
N GLU A 63 4.37 4.65 22.44
CA GLU A 63 4.99 3.38 22.86
C GLU A 63 6.41 3.24 22.31
N LYS A 64 6.63 3.62 21.05
CA LYS A 64 7.98 3.63 20.45
C LYS A 64 8.92 4.58 21.18
N LEU A 65 8.46 5.79 21.51
CA LEU A 65 9.26 6.78 22.23
C LEU A 65 9.63 6.26 23.62
N LYS A 66 8.65 5.74 24.36
CA LYS A 66 8.88 5.13 25.68
C LYS A 66 9.87 3.96 25.61
N MET A 67 9.76 3.09 24.61
CA MET A 67 10.74 2.01 24.41
C MET A 67 12.14 2.56 24.13
N LYS A 68 12.27 3.62 23.34
CA LYS A 68 13.56 4.25 23.04
C LYS A 68 14.21 4.86 24.28
N GLU A 69 13.44 5.57 25.10
CA GLU A 69 13.89 6.12 26.38
C GLU A 69 14.36 5.03 27.34
N GLN A 70 13.63 3.91 27.43
CA GLN A 70 14.01 2.75 28.26
C GLN A 70 15.30 2.07 27.79
N LEU A 71 15.58 2.07 26.49
CA LEU A 71 16.83 1.53 25.94
C LEU A 71 18.01 2.49 26.17
N GLN A 72 17.78 3.80 26.13
CA GLN A 72 18.82 4.82 26.33
C GLN A 72 19.15 5.06 27.80
N GLY A 73 18.19 4.93 28.72
CA GLY A 73 18.37 5.11 30.16
C GLY A 73 19.00 3.91 30.89
N LYS A 74 19.52 2.92 30.17
CA LYS A 74 20.15 1.69 30.71
C LYS A 74 21.68 1.73 30.74
N HIS A 75 22.27 2.92 30.88
CA HIS A 75 23.71 3.11 31.00
C HIS A 75 24.13 3.55 32.41
#